data_AF-A0A1M6YPN1-F1
#
_entry.id   AF-A0A1M6YPN1-F1
#
_cell.length_a   1.000
_cell.length_b   1.000
_cell.length_c   1.000
_cell.angle_alpha   90.00
_cell.angle_beta   90.00
_cell.angle_gamma   90.00
#
_symmetry.space_group_name_H-M   'P 1'
#
loop_
_entity.id
_entity.type
_entity.pdbx_description
1 polymer ?
#
loop_
_entity_poly.entity_id
_entity_poly.type
_entity_poly.pdbx_seq_one_letter_code
_entity_poly.pdbx_strand_id
1 'polypeptide(L)'
;MGKFHAVLAILFLSATLSYAEGGCSGNGQISGIPIQSCYEKLSSFYMGIQADNGMFFIDPGKSVQYGGKTYWLRFFVTSASRVYNQIQALAQTGYATRSSVEIIYPNYATTTVTNANAGLNDANCSTNTDNAGNAAYMYCPIQALSILE
;
A
#
# COMPACT_ATOMS: atom_id res chain seq x y z
N MET A 1 22.42 -52.57 -9.03
CA MET A 1 21.51 -51.79 -9.90
C MET A 1 20.16 -51.76 -9.20
N GLY A 2 19.50 -50.65 -8.88
CA GLY A 2 19.65 -49.29 -9.38
C GLY A 2 19.79 -48.23 -8.29
N LYS A 3 20.45 -47.15 -8.69
CA LYS A 3 20.52 -45.86 -8.03
C LYS A 3 19.31 -45.06 -8.48
N PHE A 4 18.43 -44.63 -7.58
CA PHE A 4 17.57 -43.46 -7.83
C PHE A 4 17.38 -42.69 -6.53
N HIS A 5 18.31 -41.76 -6.32
CA HIS A 5 18.12 -40.40 -5.82
C HIS A 5 16.75 -40.11 -5.19
N ALA A 6 16.64 -40.28 -3.88
CA ALA A 6 15.68 -39.55 -3.05
C ALA A 6 16.40 -38.44 -2.26
N VAL A 7 17.34 -37.77 -2.94
CA VAL A 7 17.91 -36.50 -2.49
C VAL A 7 17.12 -35.42 -3.21
N LEU A 8 16.66 -34.41 -2.46
CA LEU A 8 16.18 -33.12 -2.97
C LEU A 8 14.69 -33.01 -3.37
N ALA A 9 13.78 -33.18 -2.41
CA ALA A 9 12.43 -32.59 -2.49
C ALA A 9 12.08 -31.75 -1.25
N ILE A 10 13.10 -31.15 -0.61
CA ILE A 10 12.95 -30.14 0.46
C ILE A 10 13.52 -28.80 -0.05
N LEU A 11 13.22 -28.45 -1.30
CA LEU A 11 13.65 -27.17 -1.87
C LEU A 11 12.44 -26.50 -2.52
N PHE A 12 12.16 -25.30 -1.99
CA PHE A 12 11.19 -24.31 -2.48
C PHE A 12 9.74 -24.42 -1.99
N LEU A 13 9.56 -24.45 -0.67
CA LEU A 13 8.42 -23.74 -0.06
C LEU A 13 8.89 -22.68 0.94
N SER A 14 9.97 -21.97 0.61
CA SER A 14 10.21 -20.63 1.14
C SER A 14 9.42 -19.63 0.29
N ALA A 15 8.09 -19.75 0.31
CA ALA A 15 7.24 -18.59 0.09
C ALA A 15 7.46 -17.69 1.31
N THR A 16 8.53 -16.91 1.27
CA THR A 16 8.64 -15.71 2.08
C THR A 16 7.62 -14.74 1.48
N LEU A 17 6.35 -14.95 1.82
CA LEU A 17 5.39 -13.87 1.84
C LEU A 17 5.98 -12.88 2.85
N SER A 18 6.72 -11.90 2.36
CA SER A 18 6.95 -10.68 3.12
C SER A 18 5.58 -10.06 3.31
N TYR A 19 4.92 -10.46 4.39
CA TYR A 19 3.68 -9.84 4.82
C TYR A 19 4.03 -8.40 5.16
N ALA A 20 3.39 -7.45 4.47
CA ALA A 20 3.35 -6.07 4.94
C ALA A 20 3.00 -6.10 6.44
N GLU A 21 3.90 -5.65 7.29
CA GLU A 21 3.63 -5.50 8.73
C GLU A 21 2.96 -4.15 8.91
N GLY A 22 1.72 -4.15 9.38
CA GLY A 22 0.92 -2.94 9.49
C GLY A 22 0.02 -2.96 10.70
N GLY A 23 -0.44 -1.77 11.07
CA GLY A 23 -1.34 -1.58 12.20
C GLY A 23 -2.02 -0.23 12.12
N CYS A 24 -3.12 -0.09 12.86
CA CYS A 24 -3.84 1.17 12.99
C CYS A 24 -3.70 1.68 14.42
N SER A 25 -3.63 2.99 14.60
CA SER A 25 -3.66 3.57 15.94
C SER A 25 -4.99 3.28 16.63
N GLY A 26 -4.94 2.87 17.90
CA GLY A 26 -6.08 2.55 18.76
C GLY A 26 -5.67 2.52 20.24
N ASN A 27 -6.50 1.95 21.12
CA ASN A 27 -6.15 1.75 22.53
C ASN A 27 -4.91 0.83 22.62
N GLY A 28 -3.73 1.42 22.87
CA GLY A 28 -2.42 0.78 22.71
C GLY A 28 -1.53 1.46 21.64
N GLN A 29 -1.68 2.76 21.46
CA GLN A 29 -1.16 3.58 20.37
C GLN A 29 0.34 3.36 20.09
N ILE A 30 0.69 3.22 18.81
CA ILE A 30 2.08 3.25 18.34
C ILE A 30 2.51 4.72 18.28
N SER A 31 3.53 5.06 19.08
CA SER A 31 4.06 6.43 19.18
C SER A 31 4.45 6.96 17.80
N GLY A 32 4.08 8.21 17.50
CA GLY A 32 4.42 8.88 16.23
C GLY A 32 3.40 8.74 15.11
N ILE A 33 2.38 7.88 15.24
CA ILE A 33 1.30 7.74 14.23
C ILE A 33 0.05 8.52 14.69
N PRO A 34 -0.56 9.36 13.82
CA PRO A 34 -1.80 10.06 14.14
C PRO A 34 -2.95 9.09 14.46
N ILE A 35 -3.86 9.48 15.38
CA ILE A 35 -4.94 8.61 15.92
C ILE A 35 -5.92 8.10 14.86
N GLN A 36 -6.04 8.79 13.73
CA GLN A 36 -6.93 8.41 12.63
C GLN A 36 -6.17 7.79 11.45
N SER A 37 -5.00 7.23 11.71
CA SER A 37 -4.10 6.71 10.69
C SER A 37 -3.72 5.26 10.96
N CYS A 38 -3.32 4.59 9.89
CA CYS A 38 -2.66 3.31 9.91
C CYS A 38 -1.28 3.45 9.29
N TYR A 39 -0.43 2.45 9.50
CA TYR A 39 0.86 2.33 8.82
C TYR A 39 1.01 0.97 8.17
N GLU A 40 1.81 0.92 7.11
CA GLU A 40 2.34 -0.31 6.52
C GLU A 40 3.85 -0.23 6.40
N LYS A 41 4.54 -1.30 6.76
CA LYS A 41 5.94 -1.52 6.42
C LYS A 41 6.03 -2.46 5.22
N LEU A 42 6.62 -1.99 4.13
CA LEU A 42 6.73 -2.71 2.87
C LEU A 42 8.19 -2.95 2.55
N SER A 43 8.60 -4.22 2.46
CA SER A 43 9.92 -4.62 1.95
C SER A 43 9.91 -4.88 0.43
N SER A 44 8.72 -4.96 -0.17
CA SER A 44 8.50 -5.13 -1.60
C SER A 44 7.19 -4.44 -1.99
N PHE A 45 7.21 -3.68 -3.07
CA PHE A 45 6.05 -2.94 -3.58
C PHE A 45 6.25 -2.58 -5.06
N TYR A 46 5.14 -2.34 -5.75
CA TYR A 46 5.16 -1.73 -7.08
C TYR A 46 4.87 -0.24 -6.96
N MET A 47 5.35 0.55 -7.91
CA MET A 47 4.99 1.96 -8.01
C MET A 47 4.70 2.34 -9.45
N GLY A 48 3.96 3.42 -9.64
CA GLY A 48 3.67 3.93 -10.97
C GLY A 48 3.19 5.37 -10.97
N ILE A 49 3.11 5.94 -12.17
CA ILE A 49 2.55 7.26 -12.41
C ILE A 49 1.39 7.09 -13.40
N GLN A 50 0.22 7.63 -13.06
CA GLN A 50 -0.92 7.65 -13.96
C GLN A 50 -0.89 8.93 -14.81
N ALA A 51 -0.78 8.76 -16.13
CA ALA A 51 -0.45 9.83 -17.07
C ALA A 51 -1.44 11.01 -17.07
N ASP A 52 -2.74 10.73 -17.06
CA ASP A 52 -3.76 11.77 -17.27
C ASP A 52 -3.81 12.84 -16.17
N ASN A 53 -3.44 12.46 -14.94
CA ASN A 53 -3.56 13.33 -13.75
C ASN A 53 -2.23 13.49 -13.00
N GLY A 54 -1.15 12.84 -13.47
CA GLY A 54 0.16 12.83 -12.82
C GLY A 54 0.17 12.18 -11.44
N MET A 55 -0.83 11.39 -11.06
CA MET A 55 -0.89 10.73 -9.75
C MET A 55 0.24 9.70 -9.62
N PHE A 56 1.03 9.80 -8.55
CA PHE A 56 2.00 8.78 -8.18
C PHE A 56 1.34 7.80 -7.21
N PHE A 57 1.61 6.51 -7.36
CA PHE A 57 1.05 5.48 -6.48
C PHE A 57 2.05 4.40 -6.11
N ILE A 58 1.78 3.77 -4.96
CA ILE A 58 2.46 2.59 -4.45
C ILE A 58 1.42 1.49 -4.27
N ASP A 59 1.69 0.32 -4.84
CA ASP A 59 0.85 -0.87 -4.73
C ASP A 59 1.56 -1.91 -3.82
N PRO A 60 1.05 -2.14 -2.60
CA PRO A 60 1.58 -3.14 -1.68
C PRO A 60 1.25 -4.58 -2.09
N GLY A 61 0.47 -4.81 -3.16
CA GLY A 61 0.09 -6.15 -3.59
C GLY A 61 -0.87 -6.88 -2.65
N LYS A 62 -1.68 -6.14 -1.87
CA LYS A 62 -2.64 -6.70 -0.92
C LYS A 62 -4.05 -6.18 -1.11
N SER A 63 -5.03 -6.97 -0.67
CA SER A 63 -6.44 -6.60 -0.65
C SER A 63 -6.95 -6.27 0.75
N VAL A 64 -7.95 -5.41 0.84
CA VAL A 64 -8.63 -5.02 2.08
C VAL A 64 -10.15 -5.22 1.96
N GLN A 65 -10.82 -5.45 3.09
CA GLN A 65 -12.28 -5.53 3.16
C GLN A 65 -12.88 -4.20 3.59
N TYR A 66 -13.87 -3.71 2.84
CA TYR A 66 -14.63 -2.51 3.19
C TYR A 66 -16.06 -2.61 2.67
N GLY A 67 -17.06 -2.29 3.49
CA GLY A 67 -18.47 -2.31 3.08
C GLY A 67 -18.94 -3.65 2.49
N GLY A 68 -18.41 -4.78 3.00
CA GLY A 68 -18.74 -6.13 2.52
C GLY A 68 -18.13 -6.50 1.15
N LYS A 69 -17.19 -5.71 0.64
CA LYS A 69 -16.48 -5.98 -0.62
C LYS A 69 -14.96 -6.00 -0.42
N THR A 70 -14.28 -6.69 -1.33
CA THR A 70 -12.81 -6.78 -1.38
C THR A 70 -12.26 -5.78 -2.38
N TYR A 71 -11.28 -4.97 -1.97
CA TYR A 71 -10.60 -3.99 -2.82
C TYR A 71 -9.10 -4.21 -2.79
N TRP A 72 -8.41 -3.95 -3.90
CA TRP A 72 -6.94 -3.84 -3.91
C TRP A 72 -6.51 -2.52 -3.25
N LEU A 73 -5.63 -2.58 -2.26
CA LEU A 73 -5.15 -1.37 -1.60
C LEU A 73 -4.12 -0.68 -2.48
N ARG A 74 -4.19 0.64 -2.59
CA ARG A 74 -3.21 1.46 -3.28
C ARG A 74 -2.97 2.75 -2.51
N PHE A 75 -1.72 3.06 -2.25
CA PHE A 75 -1.33 4.35 -1.68
C PHE A 75 -1.07 5.35 -2.80
N PHE A 76 -1.47 6.61 -2.62
CA PHE A 76 -1.28 7.60 -3.67
C PHE A 76 -0.88 8.98 -3.15
N VAL A 77 -0.32 9.79 -4.04
CA VAL A 77 -0.19 11.23 -3.89
C VAL A 77 -0.52 11.89 -5.22
N THR A 78 -1.34 12.93 -5.17
CA THR A 78 -1.75 13.67 -6.38
C THR A 78 -0.70 14.72 -6.75
N SER A 79 -0.60 15.05 -8.05
CA SER A 79 0.33 16.08 -8.55
C SER A 79 0.06 17.49 -7.99
N ALA A 80 -1.16 17.73 -7.50
CA ALA A 80 -1.54 18.97 -6.82
C ALA A 80 -1.01 19.05 -5.38
N SER A 81 -0.59 17.92 -4.81
CA SER A 81 -0.12 17.86 -3.42
C SER A 81 1.26 18.48 -3.28
N ARG A 82 1.45 19.28 -2.22
CA ARG A 82 2.76 19.92 -1.93
C ARG A 82 3.87 18.92 -1.63
N VAL A 83 3.51 17.71 -1.19
CA VAL A 83 4.46 16.64 -0.83
C VAL A 83 4.72 15.67 -1.99
N TYR A 84 4.13 15.90 -3.17
CA TYR A 84 4.22 14.98 -4.33
C TYR A 84 5.66 14.58 -4.66
N ASN A 85 6.52 15.57 -4.94
CA ASN A 85 7.91 15.32 -5.33
C ASN A 85 8.70 14.62 -4.21
N GLN A 86 8.43 14.97 -2.94
CA GLN A 86 9.11 14.39 -1.79
C GLN A 86 8.75 12.90 -1.64
N ILE A 87 7.46 12.57 -1.69
CA ILE A 87 6.98 11.19 -1.57
C ILE A 87 7.46 10.36 -2.75
N GLN A 88 7.36 10.89 -3.97
CA GLN A 88 7.87 10.21 -5.16
C GLN A 88 9.36 9.89 -5.04
N ALA A 89 10.19 10.88 -4.66
CA ALA A 89 11.62 10.71 -4.52
C ALA A 89 11.98 9.67 -3.44
N LEU A 90 11.31 9.70 -2.28
CA LEU A 90 11.54 8.74 -1.20
C LEU A 90 11.13 7.31 -1.60
N ALA A 91 9.96 7.15 -2.22
CA ALA A 91 9.48 5.84 -2.67
C ALA A 91 10.40 5.24 -3.76
N GLN A 92 10.82 6.06 -4.73
CA GLN A 92 11.77 5.65 -5.77
C GLN A 92 13.14 5.29 -5.18
N THR A 93 13.61 6.06 -4.18
CA THR A 93 14.86 5.77 -3.47
C THR A 93 14.76 4.44 -2.74
N GLY A 94 13.73 4.24 -1.92
CA GLY A 94 13.52 3.00 -1.18
C GLY A 94 13.44 1.77 -2.08
N TYR A 95 12.79 1.89 -3.25
CA TYR A 95 12.75 0.82 -4.24
C TYR A 95 14.12 0.55 -4.89
N ALA A 96 14.82 1.61 -5.31
CA ALA A 96 16.13 1.47 -5.94
C ALA A 96 17.17 0.86 -4.98
N THR A 97 17.11 1.21 -3.70
CA THR A 97 17.99 0.67 -2.66
C THR A 97 17.50 -0.65 -2.08
N ARG A 98 16.29 -1.10 -2.44
CA ARG A 98 15.60 -2.27 -1.85
C ARG A 98 15.45 -2.16 -0.33
N SER A 99 15.33 -0.94 0.17
CA SER A 99 15.06 -0.65 1.57
C SER A 99 13.57 -0.84 1.86
N SER A 100 13.27 -1.26 3.10
CA SER A 100 11.89 -1.25 3.56
C SER A 100 11.39 0.20 3.65
N VAL A 101 10.12 0.42 3.33
CA VAL A 101 9.47 1.72 3.51
C VAL A 101 8.34 1.61 4.51
N GLU A 102 8.15 2.64 5.32
CA GLU A 102 6.94 2.80 6.14
C GLU A 102 6.05 3.86 5.52
N ILE A 103 4.77 3.52 5.34
CA ILE A 103 3.76 4.39 4.76
C ILE A 103 2.68 4.62 5.81
N ILE A 104 2.42 5.88 6.15
CA ILE A 104 1.29 6.29 7.01
C ILE A 104 0.16 6.81 6.13
N TYR A 105 -1.07 6.36 6.41
CA TYR A 105 -2.26 6.66 5.61
C TYR A 105 -3.52 6.75 6.49
N PRO A 106 -4.61 7.39 6.02
CA PRO A 106 -5.86 7.47 6.78
C PRO A 106 -6.45 6.09 7.06
N ASN A 107 -6.98 5.90 8.27
CA ASN A 107 -7.64 4.65 8.64
C ASN A 107 -9.04 4.55 8.02
N TYR A 108 -9.13 3.93 6.83
CA TYR A 108 -10.40 3.74 6.11
C TYR A 108 -11.48 2.97 6.88
N ALA A 109 -11.14 2.27 7.97
CA ALA A 109 -12.13 1.57 8.79
C ALA A 109 -12.88 2.50 9.76
N THR A 110 -12.32 3.66 10.08
CA THR A 110 -12.88 4.61 11.05
C THR A 110 -13.08 6.02 10.50
N THR A 111 -12.46 6.35 9.35
CA THR A 111 -12.65 7.61 8.66
C THR A 111 -13.63 7.48 7.49
N THR A 112 -14.10 8.63 6.99
CA THR A 112 -14.96 8.69 5.80
C THR A 112 -14.21 8.16 4.58
N VAL A 113 -14.85 7.26 3.83
CA VAL A 113 -14.35 6.79 2.54
C VAL A 113 -15.17 7.43 1.42
N THR A 114 -14.50 8.06 0.46
CA THR A 114 -15.14 8.76 -0.68
C THR A 114 -15.15 7.91 -1.96
N ASN A 115 -15.78 8.43 -3.02
CA ASN A 115 -15.80 7.77 -4.34
C ASN A 115 -14.68 8.32 -5.22
N ALA A 116 -13.72 7.48 -5.60
CA ALA A 116 -12.59 7.88 -6.43
C ALA A 116 -13.00 8.31 -7.85
N ASN A 117 -14.13 7.83 -8.38
CA ASN A 117 -14.67 8.30 -9.66
C ASN A 117 -15.15 9.76 -9.61
N ALA A 118 -15.45 10.28 -8.41
CA ALA A 118 -15.78 11.69 -8.21
C ALA A 118 -14.53 12.58 -7.98
N GLY A 119 -13.34 11.97 -7.95
CA GLY A 119 -12.07 12.64 -7.70
C GLY A 119 -11.37 12.14 -6.45
N LEU A 120 -10.04 12.02 -6.53
CA LEU A 120 -9.18 11.73 -5.39
C LEU A 120 -8.84 13.03 -4.64
N ASN A 121 -8.62 12.92 -3.33
CA ASN A 121 -8.20 14.03 -2.48
C ASN A 121 -7.15 13.57 -1.46
N ASP A 122 -6.42 14.53 -0.90
CA ASP A 122 -5.29 14.24 0.00
C ASP A 122 -5.71 13.95 1.46
N ALA A 123 -7.02 13.81 1.75
CA ALA A 123 -7.53 13.66 3.11
C ALA A 123 -8.14 12.29 3.39
N ASN A 124 -8.93 11.77 2.46
CA ASN A 124 -9.75 10.57 2.65
C ASN A 124 -9.32 9.44 1.72
N CYS A 125 -9.37 8.22 2.24
CA CYS A 125 -9.35 7.07 1.35
C CYS A 125 -10.59 7.08 0.44
N SER A 126 -10.47 6.49 -0.75
CA SER A 126 -11.52 6.46 -1.75
C SER A 126 -11.59 5.10 -2.42
N THR A 127 -12.80 4.63 -2.73
CA THR A 127 -12.99 3.39 -3.49
C THR A 127 -13.42 3.67 -4.92
N ASN A 128 -13.08 2.76 -5.84
CA ASN A 128 -13.69 2.72 -7.17
C ASN A 128 -14.21 1.32 -7.51
N THR A 129 -14.87 1.26 -8.66
CA THR A 129 -15.25 0.02 -9.32
C THR A 129 -14.55 -0.10 -10.66
N ASP A 130 -14.37 -1.34 -11.13
CA ASP A 130 -13.94 -1.62 -12.49
C ASP A 130 -15.05 -1.31 -13.51
N ASN A 131 -14.76 -1.48 -14.79
CA ASN A 131 -15.73 -1.23 -15.86
C ASN A 131 -16.96 -2.17 -15.82
N ALA A 132 -16.91 -3.26 -15.05
CA ALA A 132 -18.01 -4.18 -14.84
C ALA A 132 -18.79 -3.90 -13.53
N GLY A 133 -18.42 -2.85 -12.79
CA GLY A 133 -19.05 -2.47 -11.53
C GLY A 133 -18.57 -3.28 -10.31
N ASN A 134 -17.53 -4.11 -10.46
CA ASN A 134 -16.94 -4.84 -9.34
C ASN A 134 -16.01 -3.93 -8.54
N ALA A 135 -15.87 -4.19 -7.25
CA ALA A 135 -14.89 -3.49 -6.42
C ALA A 135 -13.48 -3.65 -7.01
N ALA A 136 -12.78 -2.53 -7.24
CA ALA A 136 -11.47 -2.55 -7.86
C ALA A 136 -10.38 -2.16 -6.85
N TYR A 137 -10.32 -0.88 -6.47
CA TYR A 137 -9.27 -0.36 -5.60
C TYR A 137 -9.82 0.45 -4.42
N MET A 138 -9.08 0.39 -3.31
CA MET A 138 -9.12 1.32 -2.19
C MET A 138 -7.87 2.19 -2.31
N TYR A 139 -8.04 3.43 -2.72
CA TYR A 139 -6.98 4.44 -2.82
C TYR A 139 -6.87 5.18 -1.49
N CYS A 140 -5.73 5.13 -0.82
CA CYS A 140 -5.49 5.91 0.39
C CYS A 140 -4.36 6.93 0.17
N PRO A 141 -4.57 8.21 0.50
CA PRO A 141 -3.54 9.22 0.32
C PRO A 141 -2.39 8.95 1.30
N ILE A 142 -1.16 9.13 0.84
CA ILE A 142 0.04 8.99 1.69
C ILE A 142 0.16 10.25 2.55
N GLN A 143 0.06 10.08 3.86
CA GLN A 143 0.25 11.16 4.83
C GLN A 143 1.72 11.36 5.19
N ALA A 144 2.48 10.26 5.26
CA ALA A 144 3.93 10.27 5.43
C ALA A 144 4.53 9.00 4.82
N LEU A 145 5.77 9.12 4.38
CA LEU A 145 6.58 8.00 3.90
C LEU A 145 8.00 8.15 4.44
N SER A 146 8.56 7.07 4.98
CA SER A 146 9.94 7.00 5.43
C SER A 146 10.61 5.75 4.86
N ILE A 147 11.92 5.83 4.67
CA ILE A 147 12.77 4.67 4.39
C ILE A 147 13.26 4.17 5.74
N LEU A 148 13.13 2.86 5.97
CA LEU A 148 13.61 2.20 7.18
C LEU A 148 15.02 1.65 6.94
N GLU A 149 15.87 1.77 7.96
CA GLU A 149 17.25 1.25 8.00
C GLU A 149 17.32 -0.20 8.50
#